data_AF-A0A0A9XCG8-F1
#
_entry.id   AF-A0A0A9XCG8-F1
#
_cell.length_a   1.000
_cell.length_b   1.000
_cell.length_c   1.000
_cell.angle_alpha   90.00
_cell.angle_beta   90.00
_cell.angle_gamma   90.00
#
_symmetry.space_group_name_H-M   'P 1'
#
loop_
_entity.id
_entity.type
_entity.pdbx_description
1 polymer ?
#
loop_
_entity_poly.entity_id
_entity_poly.type
_entity_poly.pdbx_seq_one_letter_code
_entity_poly.pdbx_strand_id
1 'polypeptide(L)'
;ISPGAPAEPSWRHRHNCALYRVHSPSNRPAVQQRAAPFEFPLLRFSRIFQLSFFHFSSQSHEMREIVHIQAGQCGNQIGAKFWEIISDEHGIDPTGSYHGDSDLQLERINVYYNEASGGKYVPRAILVDLEPGTMDSVRSGPFGQLFRPDNFVFGQSGAGNNWAKGHYTEGAELVDAVLDVVRKEAEGCDCLQGFQLTHSLGGGTGSGMGTLLISKIREEYPDRIMNTYSVVPSPKVSDTVVEPYNATLSVHQLVENTDETYCIDNEALYDICFRTLKLSTPTYGDLNHLV
;
A
#
# COMPACT_ATOMS: atom_id res chain seq x y z
N ILE A 1 50.66 34.40 21.46
CA ILE A 1 51.46 33.46 20.65
C ILE A 1 50.64 32.18 20.53
N SER A 2 49.80 32.10 19.51
CA SER A 2 49.46 30.81 18.85
C SER A 2 50.66 30.41 17.97
N PRO A 3 50.78 29.20 17.39
CA PRO A 3 49.76 28.14 17.17
C PRO A 3 50.29 26.69 17.33
N GLY A 4 49.50 25.67 16.95
CA GLY A 4 50.02 24.33 16.63
C GLY A 4 49.00 23.18 16.67
N ALA A 5 48.24 23.00 15.58
CA ALA A 5 47.33 21.87 15.32
C ALA A 5 48.06 20.52 15.14
N PRO A 6 47.40 19.37 15.35
CA PRO A 6 47.96 18.05 15.08
C PRO A 6 47.91 17.69 13.58
N ALA A 7 48.90 16.92 13.15
CA ALA A 7 49.30 16.67 11.77
C ALA A 7 48.41 15.67 10.99
N GLU A 8 48.18 16.00 9.72
CA GLU A 8 47.76 15.08 8.64
C GLU A 8 48.90 14.12 8.25
N PRO A 9 48.57 12.90 7.78
CA PRO A 9 49.41 12.18 6.83
C PRO A 9 48.81 12.24 5.43
N SER A 10 49.48 13.00 4.56
CA SER A 10 49.29 13.01 3.11
C SER A 10 49.76 11.68 2.49
N TRP A 11 48.91 11.02 1.71
CA TRP A 11 49.33 10.04 0.71
C TRP A 11 48.80 10.44 -0.67
N ARG A 12 49.73 10.92 -1.51
CA ARG A 12 49.54 11.18 -2.93
C ARG A 12 49.67 9.87 -3.73
N HIS A 13 48.85 9.81 -4.78
CA HIS A 13 48.99 9.02 -6.02
C HIS A 13 48.62 7.53 -5.99
N ARG A 14 47.43 7.21 -6.52
CA ARG A 14 47.28 6.85 -7.95
C ARG A 14 45.81 6.82 -8.35
N HIS A 15 45.47 7.60 -9.38
CA HIS A 15 44.23 7.46 -10.13
C HIS A 15 44.20 6.08 -10.79
N ASN A 16 43.21 5.26 -10.45
CA ASN A 16 42.73 4.19 -11.32
C ASN A 16 41.24 4.44 -11.54
N CYS A 17 40.95 5.27 -12.55
CA CYS A 17 39.63 5.31 -13.18
C CYS A 17 39.40 3.95 -13.86
N ALA A 18 38.61 3.08 -13.24
CA ALA A 18 38.01 1.95 -13.93
C ALA A 18 36.90 2.48 -14.86
N LEU A 19 37.30 2.88 -16.06
CA LEU A 19 36.40 3.08 -17.20
C LEU A 19 35.79 1.73 -17.57
N TYR A 20 34.51 1.52 -17.27
CA TYR A 20 33.74 0.46 -17.93
C TYR A 20 33.56 0.85 -19.40
N ARG A 21 34.41 0.24 -20.24
CA ARG A 21 34.43 0.42 -21.70
C ARG A 21 33.37 -0.49 -22.32
N VAL A 22 32.27 0.11 -22.77
CA VAL A 22 31.29 -0.53 -23.66
C VAL A 22 32.03 -1.07 -24.90
N HIS A 23 32.02 -2.38 -25.09
CA HIS A 23 32.53 -3.03 -26.30
C HIS A 23 31.39 -3.15 -27.31
N SER A 24 31.49 -2.38 -28.40
CA SER A 24 30.73 -2.57 -29.62
C SER A 24 31.28 -3.77 -30.41
N PRO A 25 30.43 -4.69 -30.92
CA PRO A 25 30.79 -5.54 -32.03
C PRO A 25 29.99 -5.11 -33.29
N SER A 26 30.67 -4.51 -34.26
CA SER A 26 30.16 -4.31 -35.61
C SER A 26 30.86 -5.23 -36.61
N ASN A 27 30.07 -5.80 -37.53
CA ASN A 27 30.38 -6.54 -38.76
C ASN A 27 30.53 -8.08 -38.70
N ARG A 28 29.43 -8.80 -39.03
CA ARG A 28 29.30 -9.71 -40.19
C ARG A 28 27.85 -10.26 -40.35
N PRO A 29 27.45 -10.81 -41.51
CA PRO A 29 26.39 -10.25 -42.36
C PRO A 29 24.99 -10.87 -42.18
N ALA A 30 23.98 -10.14 -42.63
CA ALA A 30 22.57 -10.51 -42.65
C ALA A 30 22.30 -11.65 -43.65
N VAL A 31 21.63 -12.72 -43.18
CA VAL A 31 21.01 -13.74 -44.02
C VAL A 31 19.49 -13.59 -43.90
N GLN A 32 18.89 -13.24 -45.02
CA GLN A 32 17.47 -13.04 -45.25
C GLN A 32 16.82 -14.43 -45.50
N GLN A 33 15.88 -14.87 -44.66
CA GLN A 33 15.07 -16.05 -44.97
C GLN A 33 13.57 -15.73 -44.89
N ARG A 34 12.92 -15.99 -46.03
CA ARG A 34 11.53 -15.75 -46.38
C ARG A 34 10.61 -16.79 -45.72
N ALA A 35 9.40 -16.35 -45.39
CA ALA A 35 8.27 -17.21 -45.05
C ALA A 35 7.74 -17.97 -46.28
N ALA A 36 7.35 -19.25 -46.09
CA ALA A 36 6.34 -19.99 -46.86
C ALA A 36 5.94 -21.28 -46.09
N PRO A 37 4.72 -21.84 -46.31
CA PRO A 37 3.93 -22.60 -45.32
C PRO A 37 4.03 -24.12 -45.48
N PHE A 38 3.64 -24.88 -44.45
CA PHE A 38 3.37 -26.33 -44.56
C PHE A 38 2.14 -26.77 -43.74
N GLU A 39 1.26 -27.51 -44.41
CA GLU A 39 -0.03 -28.05 -43.97
C GLU A 39 0.08 -29.45 -43.30
N PHE A 40 -0.78 -29.68 -42.27
CA PHE A 40 -1.52 -30.91 -41.83
C PHE A 40 -0.76 -32.24 -41.51
N PRO A 41 -1.31 -33.19 -40.68
CA PRO A 41 -2.74 -33.51 -40.49
C PRO A 41 -3.28 -33.74 -39.05
N LEU A 42 -4.61 -33.62 -38.99
CA LEU A 42 -5.56 -33.93 -37.90
C LEU A 42 -5.74 -35.44 -37.64
N LEU A 43 -6.28 -35.75 -36.44
CA LEU A 43 -7.01 -36.96 -36.01
C LEU A 43 -6.21 -38.20 -35.56
N ARG A 44 -6.02 -38.31 -34.23
CA ARG A 44 -6.49 -39.44 -33.38
C ARG A 44 -5.81 -39.35 -32.01
N PHE A 45 -6.55 -38.95 -30.98
CA PHE A 45 -6.54 -39.52 -29.63
C PHE A 45 -7.58 -38.78 -28.78
N SER A 46 -8.84 -38.88 -29.21
CA SER A 46 -10.00 -38.58 -28.37
C SER A 46 -10.27 -39.81 -27.50
N ARG A 47 -10.41 -39.61 -26.18
CA ARG A 47 -11.12 -40.43 -25.16
C ARG A 47 -10.42 -40.78 -23.84
N ILE A 48 -9.21 -40.29 -23.55
CA ILE A 48 -8.60 -40.50 -22.20
C ILE A 48 -8.48 -39.20 -21.37
N PHE A 49 -8.59 -38.02 -22.00
CA PHE A 49 -8.46 -36.73 -21.28
C PHE A 49 -9.79 -36.10 -20.84
N GLN A 50 -10.92 -36.81 -20.96
CA GLN A 50 -12.26 -36.25 -20.73
C GLN A 50 -12.96 -36.76 -19.45
N LEU A 51 -12.28 -37.59 -18.64
CA LEU A 51 -12.84 -38.17 -17.41
C LEU A 51 -12.19 -37.68 -16.11
N SER A 52 -11.19 -36.81 -16.18
CA SER A 52 -10.65 -36.08 -15.02
C SER A 52 -11.17 -34.65 -14.91
N PHE A 53 -11.99 -34.19 -15.87
CA PHE A 53 -12.47 -32.80 -15.95
C PHE A 53 -13.97 -32.63 -15.65
N PHE A 54 -14.67 -33.71 -15.29
CA PHE A 54 -16.11 -33.71 -15.01
C PHE A 54 -16.46 -34.17 -13.59
N HIS A 55 -15.57 -33.87 -12.63
CA HIS A 55 -15.90 -33.94 -11.21
C HIS A 55 -15.23 -32.82 -10.41
N PHE A 56 -15.06 -31.63 -11.00
CA PHE A 56 -14.96 -30.42 -10.19
C PHE A 56 -16.39 -29.98 -9.83
N SER A 57 -16.92 -30.66 -8.82
CA SER A 57 -18.05 -30.20 -8.02
C SER A 57 -17.91 -28.69 -7.78
N SER A 58 -18.95 -27.92 -8.13
CA SER A 58 -19.30 -26.62 -7.54
C SER A 58 -18.15 -25.98 -6.75
N GLN A 59 -17.26 -25.23 -7.41
CA GLN A 59 -16.51 -24.23 -6.66
C GLN A 59 -17.57 -23.29 -6.12
N SER A 60 -17.77 -23.33 -4.80
CA SER A 60 -18.06 -22.11 -4.06
C SER A 60 -17.25 -20.99 -4.71
N HIS A 61 -17.89 -19.90 -5.13
CA HIS A 61 -17.14 -18.68 -5.40
C HIS A 61 -16.24 -18.48 -4.19
N GLU A 62 -14.93 -18.72 -4.33
CA GLU A 62 -13.97 -18.50 -3.26
C GLU A 62 -14.03 -17.00 -2.98
N MET A 63 -14.76 -16.66 -1.93
CA MET A 63 -14.89 -15.31 -1.41
C MET A 63 -13.50 -14.90 -0.95
N ARG A 64 -13.07 -13.74 -1.40
CA ARG A 64 -11.66 -13.39 -1.50
C ARG A 64 -11.50 -12.04 -0.80
N GLU A 65 -11.32 -12.09 0.51
CA GLU A 65 -11.34 -10.89 1.35
C GLU A 65 -9.98 -10.19 1.39
N ILE A 66 -10.02 -8.87 1.58
CA ILE A 66 -8.84 -8.02 1.74
C ILE A 66 -8.98 -7.28 3.06
N VAL A 67 -7.92 -7.30 3.87
CA VAL A 67 -7.83 -6.49 5.09
C VAL A 67 -7.10 -5.18 4.75
N HIS A 68 -7.80 -4.06 4.93
CA HIS A 68 -7.23 -2.74 4.73
C HIS A 68 -6.60 -2.23 6.03
N ILE A 69 -5.41 -1.67 5.93
CA ILE A 69 -4.67 -1.08 7.04
C ILE A 69 -4.31 0.34 6.62
N GLN A 70 -4.55 1.30 7.50
CA GLN A 70 -4.20 2.70 7.27
C GLN A 70 -3.32 3.21 8.41
N ALA A 71 -2.14 3.73 8.05
CA ALA A 71 -1.10 4.07 9.02
C ALA A 71 -0.67 5.54 8.95
N GLY A 72 -0.74 6.21 10.11
CA GLY A 72 -0.37 7.61 10.29
C GLY A 72 -1.36 8.59 9.68
N GLN A 73 -1.14 9.89 9.89
CA GLN A 73 -2.06 10.94 9.48
C GLN A 73 -2.47 10.87 7.99
N CYS A 74 -1.48 10.78 7.08
CA CYS A 74 -1.75 10.74 5.64
C CYS A 74 -2.53 9.47 5.24
N GLY A 75 -2.09 8.29 5.71
CA GLY A 75 -2.77 7.03 5.43
C GLY A 75 -4.22 7.03 5.90
N ASN A 76 -4.48 7.54 7.12
CA ASN A 76 -5.84 7.64 7.65
C ASN A 76 -6.73 8.62 6.89
N GLN A 77 -6.20 9.74 6.38
CA GLN A 77 -6.98 10.69 5.59
C GLN A 77 -7.34 10.14 4.21
N ILE A 78 -6.39 9.49 3.53
CA ILE A 78 -6.63 8.83 2.25
C ILE A 78 -7.58 7.65 2.44
N GLY A 79 -7.35 6.82 3.46
CA GLY A 79 -8.22 5.71 3.81
C GLY A 79 -9.66 6.17 4.09
N ALA A 80 -9.85 7.26 4.84
CA ALA A 80 -11.19 7.82 5.05
C ALA A 80 -11.88 8.22 3.74
N LYS A 81 -11.16 8.80 2.78
CA LYS A 81 -11.71 9.12 1.46
C LYS A 81 -11.97 7.89 0.59
N PHE A 82 -11.08 6.92 0.60
CA PHE A 82 -11.29 5.63 -0.03
C PHE A 82 -12.58 4.96 0.45
N TRP A 83 -12.80 4.92 1.78
CA TRP A 83 -13.99 4.31 2.37
C TRP A 83 -15.28 5.10 2.12
N GLU A 84 -15.21 6.41 1.95
CA GLU A 84 -16.34 7.24 1.51
C GLU A 84 -16.75 6.88 0.08
N ILE A 85 -15.79 6.86 -0.85
CA ILE A 85 -16.04 6.60 -2.27
C ILE A 85 -16.52 5.16 -2.51
N ILE A 86 -15.86 4.16 -1.92
CA ILE A 86 -16.27 2.75 -2.11
C ILE A 86 -17.63 2.47 -1.45
N SER A 87 -17.95 3.13 -0.34
CA SER A 87 -19.28 3.02 0.28
C SER A 87 -20.34 3.58 -0.66
N ASP A 88 -20.09 4.76 -1.25
CA ASP A 88 -21.00 5.37 -2.21
C ASP A 88 -21.19 4.50 -3.46
N GLU A 89 -20.11 3.90 -4.00
CA GLU A 89 -20.18 2.98 -5.15
C GLU A 89 -21.01 1.72 -4.87
N HIS A 90 -20.89 1.18 -3.65
CA HIS A 90 -21.65 0.02 -3.19
C HIS A 90 -23.03 0.37 -2.60
N GLY A 91 -23.42 1.66 -2.57
CA GLY A 91 -24.69 2.10 -2.01
C GLY A 91 -24.83 1.87 -0.50
N ILE A 92 -23.73 1.91 0.24
CA ILE A 92 -23.68 1.76 1.69
C ILE A 92 -23.71 3.14 2.35
N ASP A 93 -24.67 3.35 3.25
CA ASP A 93 -24.77 4.60 3.98
C ASP A 93 -23.80 4.65 5.19
N PRO A 94 -23.64 5.82 5.85
CA PRO A 94 -22.80 5.94 7.05
C PRO A 94 -23.21 5.06 8.25
N THR A 95 -24.41 4.47 8.23
CA THR A 95 -24.88 3.53 9.27
C THR A 95 -24.51 2.07 8.97
N GLY A 96 -23.96 1.82 7.78
CA GLY A 96 -23.65 0.50 7.23
C GLY A 96 -24.83 -0.16 6.52
N SER A 97 -25.94 0.54 6.31
CA SER A 97 -27.13 -0.01 5.66
C SER A 97 -27.04 0.12 4.14
N TYR A 98 -27.45 -0.91 3.42
CA TYR A 98 -27.50 -0.89 1.96
C TYR A 98 -28.76 -0.17 1.45
N HIS A 99 -28.55 0.81 0.57
CA HIS A 99 -29.56 1.62 -0.10
C HIS A 99 -29.32 1.69 -1.62
N GLY A 100 -28.53 0.77 -2.17
CA GLY A 100 -28.24 0.70 -3.60
C GLY A 100 -29.41 0.20 -4.44
N ASP A 101 -29.27 0.34 -5.76
CA ASP A 101 -30.30 0.06 -6.77
C ASP A 101 -29.92 -1.09 -7.71
N SER A 102 -28.73 -1.69 -7.53
CA SER A 102 -28.19 -2.71 -8.43
C SER A 102 -27.67 -3.93 -7.67
N ASP A 103 -28.13 -5.12 -8.03
CA ASP A 103 -27.66 -6.39 -7.43
C ASP A 103 -26.14 -6.59 -7.57
N LEU A 104 -25.52 -5.98 -8.59
CA LEU A 104 -24.06 -6.03 -8.81
C LEU A 104 -23.27 -5.34 -7.69
N GLN A 105 -23.87 -4.37 -6.98
CA GLN A 105 -23.24 -3.70 -5.85
C GLN A 105 -23.04 -4.66 -4.67
N LEU A 106 -23.90 -5.68 -4.53
CA LEU A 106 -23.80 -6.67 -3.46
C LEU A 106 -22.99 -7.91 -3.84
N GLU A 107 -22.78 -8.18 -5.13
CA GLU A 107 -22.16 -9.43 -5.60
C GLU A 107 -20.78 -9.71 -4.98
N ARG A 108 -19.98 -8.66 -4.74
CA ARG A 108 -18.61 -8.77 -4.20
C ARG A 108 -18.32 -7.84 -3.02
N ILE A 109 -19.37 -7.39 -2.33
CA ILE A 109 -19.22 -6.45 -1.20
C ILE A 109 -18.39 -7.04 -0.05
N ASN A 110 -18.44 -8.35 0.11
CA ASN A 110 -17.72 -9.13 1.11
C ASN A 110 -16.19 -9.03 1.02
N VAL A 111 -15.65 -8.60 -0.14
CA VAL A 111 -14.20 -8.41 -0.34
C VAL A 111 -13.66 -7.38 0.67
N TYR A 112 -14.37 -6.26 0.82
CA TYR A 112 -13.96 -5.14 1.68
C TYR A 112 -14.81 -5.00 2.95
N TYR A 113 -16.02 -5.55 2.96
CA TYR A 113 -16.94 -5.44 4.10
C TYR A 113 -17.19 -6.78 4.79
N ASN A 114 -17.37 -6.72 6.09
CA ASN A 114 -17.99 -7.73 6.92
C ASN A 114 -19.49 -7.50 6.95
N GLU A 115 -20.30 -8.53 6.72
CA GLU A 115 -21.74 -8.46 6.98
C GLU A 115 -21.99 -8.80 8.46
N ALA A 116 -22.39 -7.78 9.23
CA ALA A 116 -22.78 -7.90 10.62
C ALA A 116 -24.28 -8.19 10.75
N SER A 117 -24.70 -8.59 11.95
CA SER A 117 -26.10 -8.86 12.25
C SER A 117 -26.98 -7.62 11.97
N GLY A 118 -28.14 -7.86 11.35
CA GLY A 118 -29.07 -6.79 10.97
C GLY A 118 -28.81 -6.16 9.60
N GLY A 119 -28.05 -6.84 8.72
CA GLY A 119 -27.82 -6.38 7.35
C GLY A 119 -26.90 -5.15 7.27
N LYS A 120 -26.00 -5.02 8.26
CA LYS A 120 -25.06 -3.91 8.33
C LYS A 120 -23.71 -4.32 7.79
N TYR A 121 -23.16 -3.54 6.87
CA TYR A 121 -21.84 -3.75 6.30
C TYR A 121 -20.80 -2.91 7.06
N VAL A 122 -19.76 -3.57 7.55
CA VAL A 122 -18.68 -2.95 8.34
C VAL A 122 -17.35 -3.15 7.61
N PRO A 123 -16.59 -2.08 7.31
CA PRO A 123 -15.28 -2.17 6.66
C PRO A 123 -14.31 -3.12 7.39
N ARG A 124 -13.61 -3.96 6.63
CA ARG A 124 -12.42 -4.71 7.08
C ARG A 124 -11.21 -3.79 7.12
N ALA A 125 -11.29 -2.76 7.94
CA ALA A 125 -10.29 -1.71 8.06
C ALA A 125 -9.68 -1.66 9.47
N ILE A 126 -8.37 -1.41 9.52
CA ILE A 126 -7.59 -1.23 10.75
C ILE A 126 -6.93 0.14 10.69
N LEU A 127 -7.22 0.98 11.68
CA LEU A 127 -6.79 2.37 11.74
C LEU A 127 -5.69 2.50 12.78
N VAL A 128 -4.50 2.91 12.32
CA VAL A 128 -3.31 2.95 13.15
C VAL A 128 -2.70 4.35 13.13
N ASP A 129 -2.46 4.92 14.31
CA ASP A 129 -1.63 6.12 14.44
C ASP A 129 -0.91 6.15 15.79
N LEU A 130 0.28 6.73 15.85
CA LEU A 130 1.00 6.92 17.11
C LEU A 130 0.47 8.14 17.88
N GLU A 131 -0.32 8.99 17.21
CA GLU A 131 -0.98 10.15 17.78
C GLU A 131 -2.50 9.98 17.85
N PRO A 132 -3.15 10.36 18.97
CA PRO A 132 -4.60 10.21 19.12
C PRO A 132 -5.40 11.18 18.23
N GLY A 133 -4.82 12.34 17.86
CA GLY A 133 -5.56 13.43 17.19
C GLY A 133 -6.14 13.09 15.81
N THR A 134 -5.50 12.18 15.08
CA THR A 134 -6.01 11.72 13.77
C THR A 134 -7.32 10.95 13.92
N MET A 135 -7.48 10.19 15.02
CA MET A 135 -8.64 9.32 15.21
C MET A 135 -9.93 10.12 15.44
N ASP A 136 -9.85 11.22 16.18
CA ASP A 136 -10.98 12.14 16.39
C ASP A 136 -11.44 12.75 15.06
N SER A 137 -10.48 13.04 14.18
CA SER A 137 -10.78 13.57 12.84
C SER A 137 -11.49 12.53 11.96
N VAL A 138 -11.08 11.25 12.00
CA VAL A 138 -11.76 10.18 11.26
C VAL A 138 -13.16 9.91 11.83
N ARG A 139 -13.30 9.82 13.16
CA ARG A 139 -14.60 9.55 13.82
C ARG A 139 -15.63 10.66 13.63
N SER A 140 -15.17 11.91 13.52
CA SER A 140 -16.02 13.07 13.21
C SER A 140 -16.31 13.22 11.72
N GLY A 141 -15.65 12.43 10.87
CA GLY A 141 -15.92 12.37 9.43
C GLY A 141 -17.29 11.75 9.11
N PRO A 142 -17.77 11.91 7.86
CA PRO A 142 -19.10 11.47 7.45
C PRO A 142 -19.33 9.97 7.66
N PHE A 143 -18.33 9.15 7.35
CA PHE A 143 -18.35 7.70 7.51
C PHE A 143 -17.60 7.22 8.77
N GLY A 144 -17.30 8.10 9.72
CA GLY A 144 -16.52 7.76 10.91
C GLY A 144 -17.17 6.70 11.81
N GLN A 145 -18.51 6.63 11.81
CA GLN A 145 -19.29 5.66 12.60
C GLN A 145 -19.40 4.27 11.94
N LEU A 146 -18.96 4.15 10.69
CA LEU A 146 -19.00 2.91 9.93
C LEU A 146 -17.91 1.93 10.41
N PHE A 147 -16.78 2.46 10.89
CA PHE A 147 -15.65 1.67 11.36
C PHE A 147 -15.91 1.04 12.74
N ARG A 148 -15.43 -0.19 12.94
CA ARG A 148 -15.50 -0.86 14.24
C ARG A 148 -14.61 -0.14 15.27
N PRO A 149 -15.13 0.27 16.44
CA PRO A 149 -14.32 0.96 17.46
C PRO A 149 -13.08 0.17 17.92
N ASP A 150 -13.19 -1.16 17.95
CA ASP A 150 -12.09 -2.08 18.30
C ASP A 150 -10.91 -2.02 17.32
N ASN A 151 -11.14 -1.56 16.09
CA ASN A 151 -10.13 -1.55 15.03
C ASN A 151 -9.32 -0.25 14.99
N PHE A 152 -9.57 0.67 15.94
CA PHE A 152 -8.77 1.87 16.14
C PHE A 152 -7.66 1.58 17.15
N VAL A 153 -6.43 1.53 16.68
CA VAL A 153 -5.25 1.29 17.52
C VAL A 153 -4.39 2.53 17.50
N PHE A 154 -4.20 3.16 18.67
CA PHE A 154 -3.46 4.41 18.75
C PHE A 154 -2.51 4.52 19.94
N GLY A 155 -1.41 5.23 19.70
CA GLY A 155 -0.42 5.57 20.71
C GLY A 155 -0.76 6.85 21.48
N GLN A 156 0.08 7.17 22.46
CA GLN A 156 0.03 8.43 23.22
C GLN A 156 1.15 9.41 22.81
N SER A 157 2.07 8.97 21.95
CA SER A 157 3.32 9.66 21.63
C SER A 157 3.57 9.58 20.14
N GLY A 158 3.69 10.73 19.48
CA GLY A 158 3.97 10.80 18.06
C GLY A 158 5.40 10.42 17.68
N ALA A 159 5.55 9.94 16.43
CA ALA A 159 6.88 9.72 15.84
C ALA A 159 7.59 11.04 15.49
N GLY A 160 6.87 12.17 15.39
CA GLY A 160 7.45 13.50 15.14
C GLY A 160 8.33 13.56 13.89
N ASN A 161 7.84 13.01 12.77
CA ASN A 161 8.57 12.91 11.49
C ASN A 161 9.92 12.17 11.57
N ASN A 162 10.10 11.28 12.55
CA ASN A 162 11.30 10.46 12.68
C ASN A 162 10.98 8.98 12.42
N TRP A 163 11.48 8.46 11.29
CA TRP A 163 11.32 7.04 10.92
C TRP A 163 11.83 6.09 12.01
N ALA A 164 12.97 6.38 12.64
CA ALA A 164 13.54 5.50 13.66
C ALA A 164 12.65 5.41 14.92
N LYS A 165 11.96 6.49 15.29
CA LYS A 165 10.97 6.44 16.38
C LYS A 165 9.79 5.55 16.00
N GLY A 166 9.28 5.68 14.78
CA GLY A 166 8.20 4.85 14.27
C GLY A 166 8.60 3.37 14.14
N HIS A 167 9.84 3.07 13.77
CA HIS A 167 10.27 1.71 13.45
C HIS A 167 10.87 0.94 14.64
N TYR A 168 11.61 1.62 15.53
CA TYR A 168 12.37 0.94 16.58
C TYR A 168 11.92 1.25 18.01
N THR A 169 11.19 2.34 18.25
CA THR A 169 10.80 2.72 19.62
C THR A 169 9.29 2.75 19.80
N GLU A 170 8.61 3.82 19.41
CA GLU A 170 7.20 4.05 19.70
C GLU A 170 6.31 3.07 18.93
N GLY A 171 6.61 2.84 17.64
CA GLY A 171 5.85 1.88 16.84
C GLY A 171 6.14 0.43 17.23
N ALA A 172 7.33 0.12 17.75
CA ALA A 172 7.65 -1.21 18.25
C ALA A 172 6.88 -1.54 19.54
N GLU A 173 6.53 -0.54 20.36
CA GLU A 173 5.66 -0.73 21.53
C GLU A 173 4.19 -0.95 21.13
N LEU A 174 3.72 -0.34 20.04
CA LEU A 174 2.32 -0.41 19.60
C LEU A 174 2.04 -1.57 18.62
N VAL A 175 3.05 -2.08 17.91
CA VAL A 175 2.87 -3.05 16.81
C VAL A 175 2.16 -4.32 17.24
N ASP A 176 2.45 -4.86 18.44
CA ASP A 176 1.84 -6.10 18.91
C ASP A 176 0.32 -5.96 19.06
N ALA A 177 -0.15 -4.81 19.56
CA ALA A 177 -1.57 -4.51 19.67
C ALA A 177 -2.24 -4.39 18.30
N VAL A 178 -1.54 -3.83 17.30
CA VAL A 178 -2.04 -3.77 15.91
C VAL A 178 -2.12 -5.18 15.33
N LEU A 179 -1.10 -6.02 15.53
CA LEU A 179 -1.07 -7.38 15.03
C LEU A 179 -2.18 -8.25 15.62
N ASP A 180 -2.55 -8.06 16.89
CA ASP A 180 -3.70 -8.74 17.48
C ASP A 180 -5.03 -8.40 16.76
N VAL A 181 -5.22 -7.14 16.38
CA VAL A 181 -6.39 -6.72 15.60
C VAL A 181 -6.32 -7.28 14.17
N VAL A 182 -5.14 -7.27 13.54
CA VAL A 182 -4.91 -7.87 12.22
C VAL A 182 -5.27 -9.36 12.24
N ARG A 183 -4.82 -10.10 13.25
CA ARG A 183 -5.14 -11.52 13.42
C ARG A 183 -6.65 -11.74 13.56
N LYS A 184 -7.32 -10.93 14.39
CA LYS A 184 -8.78 -11.00 14.58
C LYS A 184 -9.55 -10.78 13.27
N GLU A 185 -9.14 -9.81 12.44
CA GLU A 185 -9.77 -9.57 11.14
C GLU A 185 -9.42 -10.66 10.12
N ALA A 186 -8.19 -11.17 10.12
CA ALA A 186 -7.75 -12.27 9.27
C ALA A 186 -8.50 -13.57 9.58
N GLU A 187 -8.72 -13.90 10.86
CA GLU A 187 -9.54 -15.04 11.31
C GLU A 187 -11.02 -14.88 10.95
N GLY A 188 -11.49 -13.64 10.77
CA GLY A 188 -12.84 -13.33 10.32
C GLY A 188 -13.04 -13.41 8.80
N CYS A 189 -12.03 -13.84 8.03
CA CYS A 189 -12.10 -14.05 6.59
C CYS A 189 -12.19 -15.53 6.26
N ASP A 190 -13.01 -15.91 5.26
CA ASP A 190 -13.08 -17.29 4.80
C ASP A 190 -11.82 -17.66 4.00
N CYS A 191 -11.38 -16.77 3.10
CA CYS A 191 -10.16 -16.96 2.31
C CYS A 191 -9.46 -15.62 2.06
N LEU A 192 -8.70 -15.18 3.08
CA LEU A 192 -7.90 -13.96 3.03
C LEU A 192 -6.96 -13.95 1.82
N GLN A 193 -7.10 -12.97 0.93
CA GLN A 193 -6.18 -12.77 -0.20
C GLN A 193 -4.86 -12.14 0.24
N GLY A 194 -4.97 -11.12 1.09
CA GLY A 194 -3.85 -10.26 1.39
C GLY A 194 -4.24 -9.00 2.16
N PHE A 195 -3.25 -8.13 2.27
CA PHE A 195 -3.33 -6.88 3.01
C PHE A 195 -3.10 -5.71 2.08
N GLN A 196 -3.88 -4.65 2.31
CA GLN A 196 -3.74 -3.37 1.63
C GLN A 196 -3.34 -2.31 2.65
N LEU A 197 -2.12 -1.77 2.56
CA LEU A 197 -1.65 -0.71 3.45
C LEU A 197 -1.66 0.65 2.75
N THR A 198 -2.35 1.64 3.33
CA THR A 198 -2.25 3.05 2.92
C THR A 198 -1.37 3.82 3.91
N HIS A 199 -0.30 4.45 3.41
CA HIS A 199 0.66 5.17 4.26
C HIS A 199 1.47 6.23 3.50
N SER A 200 2.12 7.14 4.22
CA SER A 200 3.10 8.08 3.66
C SER A 200 4.54 7.65 3.93
N LEU A 201 5.42 7.85 2.96
CA LEU A 201 6.86 7.62 3.13
C LEU A 201 7.59 8.80 3.80
N GLY A 202 7.01 10.00 3.76
CA GLY A 202 7.60 11.21 4.35
C GLY A 202 7.43 11.35 5.87
N GLY A 203 6.32 10.86 6.43
CA GLY A 203 6.02 10.97 7.87
C GLY A 203 6.92 10.11 8.75
N GLY A 204 6.70 10.09 10.06
CA GLY A 204 7.39 9.17 10.99
C GLY A 204 6.59 7.88 11.26
N THR A 205 5.29 8.02 11.51
CA THR A 205 4.38 6.89 11.78
C THR A 205 4.13 6.06 10.53
N GLY A 206 3.59 6.69 9.48
CA GLY A 206 3.26 5.99 8.23
C GLY A 206 4.48 5.32 7.60
N SER A 207 5.65 5.94 7.69
CA SER A 207 6.88 5.40 7.12
C SER A 207 7.46 4.30 8.03
N GLY A 208 7.86 4.63 9.27
CA GLY A 208 8.59 3.75 10.17
C GLY A 208 7.73 2.63 10.74
N MET A 209 6.60 3.00 11.37
CA MET A 209 5.68 2.00 11.93
C MET A 209 4.99 1.21 10.81
N GLY A 210 4.63 1.87 9.71
CA GLY A 210 4.06 1.19 8.54
C GLY A 210 4.99 0.10 8.00
N THR A 211 6.28 0.40 7.78
CA THR A 211 7.21 -0.63 7.29
C THR A 211 7.54 -1.71 8.31
N LEU A 212 7.54 -1.39 9.61
CA LEU A 212 7.64 -2.41 10.66
C LEU A 212 6.47 -3.39 10.58
N LEU A 213 5.25 -2.86 10.46
CA LEU A 213 4.04 -3.66 10.38
C LEU A 213 4.04 -4.58 9.15
N ILE A 214 4.48 -4.07 7.99
CA ILE A 214 4.63 -4.88 6.77
C ILE A 214 5.56 -6.07 7.03
N SER A 215 6.73 -5.84 7.62
CA SER A 215 7.70 -6.91 7.92
C SER A 215 7.08 -7.97 8.83
N LYS A 216 6.34 -7.55 9.87
CA LYS A 216 5.68 -8.48 10.80
C LYS A 216 4.54 -9.26 10.18
N ILE A 217 3.72 -8.62 9.35
CA ILE A 217 2.67 -9.31 8.61
C ILE A 217 3.28 -10.30 7.63
N ARG A 218 4.40 -9.95 6.97
CA ARG A 218 5.09 -10.88 6.05
C ARG A 218 5.71 -12.08 6.76
N GLU A 219 6.17 -11.90 8.00
CA GLU A 219 6.62 -13.01 8.86
C GLU A 219 5.46 -13.96 9.22
N GLU A 220 4.28 -13.44 9.55
CA GLU A 220 3.12 -14.25 9.97
C GLU A 220 2.29 -14.82 8.81
N TYR A 221 2.20 -14.09 7.70
CA TYR A 221 1.39 -14.40 6.53
C TYR A 221 2.23 -14.41 5.24
N PRO A 222 3.24 -15.29 5.12
CA PRO A 222 4.18 -15.28 4.00
C PRO A 222 3.54 -15.59 2.64
N ASP A 223 2.46 -16.38 2.63
CA ASP A 223 1.76 -16.80 1.41
C ASP A 223 0.67 -15.82 0.96
N ARG A 224 0.51 -14.69 1.66
CA ARG A 224 -0.52 -13.68 1.37
C ARG A 224 0.09 -12.47 0.68
N ILE A 225 -0.68 -11.88 -0.23
CA ILE A 225 -0.23 -10.71 -1.00
C ILE A 225 -0.17 -9.49 -0.09
N MET A 226 0.92 -8.74 -0.21
CA MET A 226 1.12 -7.47 0.48
C MET A 226 1.16 -6.31 -0.51
N ASN A 227 0.11 -5.50 -0.52
CA ASN A 227 -0.04 -4.34 -1.39
C ASN A 227 0.04 -3.05 -0.59
N THR A 228 0.76 -2.06 -1.12
CA THR A 228 0.89 -0.74 -0.48
C THR A 228 0.49 0.39 -1.41
N TYR A 229 -0.14 1.40 -0.83
CA TYR A 229 -0.42 2.70 -1.44
C TYR A 229 0.44 3.71 -0.71
N SER A 230 1.60 4.00 -1.30
CA SER A 230 2.69 4.73 -0.68
C SER A 230 2.75 6.15 -1.23
N VAL A 231 2.43 7.12 -0.40
CA VAL A 231 2.56 8.54 -0.76
C VAL A 231 4.02 8.97 -0.67
N VAL A 232 4.59 9.30 -1.82
CA VAL A 232 5.96 9.80 -1.96
C VAL A 232 5.97 11.29 -1.62
N PRO A 233 6.89 11.74 -0.76
CA PRO A 233 6.97 13.15 -0.37
C PRO A 233 7.38 14.06 -1.54
N SER A 234 6.91 15.30 -1.51
CA SER A 234 7.30 16.35 -2.46
C SER A 234 7.57 17.67 -1.73
N PRO A 235 8.66 18.40 -2.08
CA PRO A 235 8.99 19.69 -1.49
C PRO A 235 8.00 20.80 -1.85
N LYS A 236 7.09 20.59 -2.82
CA LYS A 236 6.03 21.56 -3.13
C LYS A 236 4.86 21.50 -2.15
N VAL A 237 4.70 20.37 -1.47
CA VAL A 237 3.52 20.05 -0.64
C VAL A 237 3.88 20.00 0.85
N SER A 238 5.13 19.68 1.19
CA SER A 238 5.63 19.64 2.57
C SER A 238 6.97 20.35 2.73
N ASP A 239 7.10 21.09 3.84
CA ASP A 239 8.32 21.80 4.24
C ASP A 239 9.22 20.93 5.16
N THR A 240 8.88 19.66 5.37
CA THR A 240 9.62 18.79 6.30
C THR A 240 10.95 18.34 5.68
N VAL A 241 12.05 18.88 6.20
CA VAL A 241 13.40 18.62 5.66
C VAL A 241 13.90 17.17 5.81
N VAL A 242 13.28 16.38 6.69
CA VAL A 242 13.68 14.98 6.96
C VAL A 242 12.93 13.94 6.14
N GLU A 243 11.95 14.32 5.32
CA GLU A 243 11.19 13.39 4.50
C GLU A 243 12.05 12.54 3.54
N PRO A 244 13.13 13.08 2.92
CA PRO A 244 13.99 12.25 2.08
C PRO A 244 14.67 11.11 2.85
N TYR A 245 15.01 11.33 4.14
CA TYR A 245 15.57 10.28 4.99
C TYR A 245 14.54 9.20 5.27
N ASN A 246 13.34 9.60 5.71
CA ASN A 246 12.25 8.67 6.00
C ASN A 246 11.87 7.85 4.76
N ALA A 247 11.76 8.49 3.60
CA ALA A 247 11.43 7.82 2.35
C ALA A 247 12.50 6.82 1.94
N THR A 248 13.78 7.18 2.03
CA THR A 248 14.89 6.27 1.68
C THR A 248 14.88 5.03 2.57
N LEU A 249 14.69 5.21 3.88
CA LEU A 249 14.64 4.11 4.85
C LEU A 249 13.41 3.22 4.63
N SER A 250 12.25 3.82 4.36
CA SER A 250 11.03 3.05 4.08
C SER A 250 11.09 2.29 2.76
N VAL A 251 11.60 2.89 1.68
CA VAL A 251 11.73 2.21 0.38
C VAL A 251 12.60 0.96 0.49
N HIS A 252 13.68 1.01 1.28
CA HIS A 252 14.51 -0.18 1.52
C HIS A 252 13.68 -1.36 2.08
N GLN A 253 12.78 -1.09 3.02
CA GLN A 253 11.90 -2.11 3.60
C GLN A 253 10.80 -2.56 2.63
N LEU A 254 10.26 -1.64 1.82
CA LEU A 254 9.20 -1.97 0.86
C LEU A 254 9.69 -2.89 -0.25
N VAL A 255 10.92 -2.68 -0.73
CA VAL A 255 11.53 -3.50 -1.80
C VAL A 255 11.61 -4.99 -1.41
N GLU A 256 11.79 -5.30 -0.12
CA GLU A 256 11.96 -6.67 0.35
C GLU A 256 10.64 -7.31 0.81
N ASN A 257 9.70 -6.53 1.32
CA ASN A 257 8.54 -7.05 2.05
C ASN A 257 7.18 -6.83 1.35
N THR A 258 7.13 -6.15 0.21
CA THR A 258 5.89 -5.92 -0.54
C THR A 258 5.90 -6.66 -1.86
N ASP A 259 4.74 -7.16 -2.28
CA ASP A 259 4.56 -7.81 -3.59
C ASP A 259 4.22 -6.75 -4.65
N GLU A 260 3.48 -5.71 -4.28
CA GLU A 260 3.12 -4.58 -5.14
C GLU A 260 3.07 -3.27 -4.34
N THR A 261 3.66 -2.20 -4.89
CA THR A 261 3.62 -0.85 -4.30
C THR A 261 3.14 0.16 -5.34
N TYR A 262 2.05 0.86 -5.04
CA TYR A 262 1.55 2.00 -5.78
C TYR A 262 2.21 3.28 -5.25
N CYS A 263 3.12 3.83 -6.04
CA CYS A 263 3.80 5.09 -5.72
C CYS A 263 2.92 6.29 -6.11
N ILE A 264 2.38 6.97 -5.10
CA ILE A 264 1.54 8.16 -5.28
C ILE A 264 2.40 9.40 -5.04
N ASP A 265 2.71 10.14 -6.09
CA ASP A 265 3.55 11.35 -5.99
C ASP A 265 2.69 12.60 -5.75
N ASN A 266 2.84 13.20 -4.57
CA ASN A 266 2.16 14.45 -4.21
C ASN A 266 2.49 15.61 -5.17
N GLU A 267 3.68 15.62 -5.77
CA GLU A 267 4.02 16.62 -6.79
C GLU A 267 3.16 16.47 -8.04
N ALA A 268 3.02 15.23 -8.50
CA ALA A 268 2.23 14.92 -9.68
C ALA A 268 0.74 15.21 -9.45
N LEU A 269 0.21 14.83 -8.28
CA LEU A 269 -1.17 15.15 -7.87
C LEU A 269 -1.39 16.66 -7.84
N TYR A 270 -0.48 17.42 -7.21
CA TYR A 270 -0.57 18.88 -7.14
C TYR A 270 -0.55 19.51 -8.54
N ASP A 271 0.37 19.07 -9.41
CA ASP A 271 0.48 19.55 -10.79
C ASP A 271 -0.80 19.24 -11.60
N ILE A 272 -1.46 18.09 -11.37
CA ILE A 272 -2.76 17.76 -11.99
C ILE A 272 -3.86 18.69 -11.49
N CYS A 273 -4.00 18.87 -10.17
CA CYS A 273 -5.00 19.76 -9.59
C CYS A 273 -4.84 21.20 -10.10
N PHE A 274 -3.60 21.70 -10.14
CA PHE A 274 -3.31 23.07 -10.57
C PHE A 274 -3.45 23.26 -12.08
N ARG A 275 -2.84 22.38 -12.88
CA ARG A 275 -2.76 22.58 -14.34
C ARG A 275 -3.98 22.06 -15.08
N THR A 276 -4.55 20.93 -14.65
CA THR A 276 -5.65 20.26 -15.36
C THR A 276 -7.00 20.66 -14.77
N LEU A 277 -7.18 20.53 -13.45
CA LEU A 277 -8.44 20.89 -12.78
C LEU A 277 -8.59 22.40 -12.55
N LYS A 278 -7.54 23.18 -12.81
CA LYS A 278 -7.51 24.66 -12.71
C LYS A 278 -7.82 25.18 -11.29
N LEU A 279 -7.47 24.40 -10.27
CA LEU A 279 -7.57 24.83 -8.88
C LEU A 279 -6.38 25.73 -8.55
N SER A 280 -6.64 26.98 -8.17
CA SER A 280 -5.58 27.97 -7.88
C SER A 280 -4.78 27.63 -6.61
N THR A 281 -5.42 26.96 -5.64
CA THR A 281 -4.83 26.56 -4.36
C THR A 281 -5.32 25.16 -3.99
N PRO A 282 -4.71 24.10 -4.56
CA PRO A 282 -5.06 22.71 -4.21
C PRO A 282 -4.87 22.44 -2.72
N THR A 283 -5.86 21.82 -2.09
CA THR A 283 -5.83 21.41 -0.68
C THR A 283 -5.61 19.90 -0.56
N TYR A 284 -5.19 19.41 0.62
CA TYR A 284 -5.08 17.96 0.85
C TYR A 284 -6.40 17.21 0.60
N GLY A 285 -7.56 17.86 0.80
CA GLY A 285 -8.84 17.26 0.44
C GLY A 285 -8.99 17.00 -1.06
N ASP A 286 -8.49 17.91 -1.90
CA ASP A 286 -8.52 17.75 -3.36
C ASP A 286 -7.55 16.66 -3.82
N LEU A 287 -6.35 16.60 -3.23
CA LEU A 287 -5.38 15.54 -3.52
C LEU A 287 -5.93 14.17 -3.09
N ASN A 288 -6.47 14.06 -1.87
CA ASN A 288 -7.00 12.80 -1.33
C ASN A 288 -8.24 12.28 -2.07
N HIS A 289 -8.97 13.14 -2.78
CA HIS A 289 -10.07 12.71 -3.65
C HIS A 289 -9.56 12.17 -5.00
N LEU A 290 -8.39 12.61 -5.46
CA LEU A 290 -7.80 12.11 -6.70
C LEU A 290 -7.09 10.77 -6.52
N VAL A 291 -6.55 10.54 -5.31
CA VAL A 291 -5.97 9.26 -4.87
C VAL A 291 -7.07 8.22 -4.68
#